data_AF-A0A200QPK2-F1
#
_entry.id   AF-A0A200QPK2-F1
#
_cell.length_a   1.000
_cell.length_b   1.000
_cell.length_c   1.000
_cell.angle_alpha   90.00
_cell.angle_beta   90.00
_cell.angle_gamma   90.00
#
_symmetry.space_group_name_H-M   'P 1'
#
loop_
_entity.id
_entity.type
_entity.pdbx_description
1 polymer ?
#
loop_
_entity_poly.entity_id
_entity_poly.type
_entity_poly.pdbx_seq_one_letter_code
_entity_poly.pdbx_strand_id
1 'polypeptide(L)'
;MASAHQRGNPLIGSNFRVVNIHTFYPGALNVIWGGSSTNGRYWKKVKEGSDEVLQLVGVYWLEVSGKLLLSRFKPGATYRLYFRIKMIPEASGWDNYDVIFNLRLTGQRSKQKSIKLNTFRDGQWYNVPNPALEFTVPDKKTLDSQSNMALTFAMYEIECEDLKSGLVIESVRIEEVKN
;
A
#
# COMPACT_ATOMS: atom_id res chain seq x y z
N MET A 1 3.72 -2.96 25.33
CA MET A 1 4.92 -2.82 24.46
C MET A 1 4.46 -2.29 23.12
N ALA A 2 5.12 -1.28 22.55
CA ALA A 2 4.80 -0.80 21.20
C ALA A 2 5.23 -1.87 20.18
N SER A 3 4.35 -2.23 19.23
CA SER A 3 4.70 -3.18 18.17
C SER A 3 5.86 -2.66 17.32
N ALA A 4 6.71 -3.58 16.85
CA ALA A 4 7.75 -3.22 15.89
C ALA A 4 7.10 -2.65 14.62
N HIS A 5 7.65 -1.56 14.09
CA HIS A 5 7.09 -0.88 12.92
C HIS A 5 8.21 -0.31 12.04
N GLN A 6 8.12 -0.55 10.73
CA GLN A 6 8.85 0.24 9.75
C GLN A 6 8.14 1.57 9.59
N ARG A 7 8.89 2.68 9.64
CA ARG A 7 8.43 3.98 9.16
C ARG A 7 8.89 4.16 7.72
N GLY A 8 7.94 4.29 6.81
CA GLY A 8 8.20 4.56 5.42
C GLY A 8 8.77 5.96 5.24
N ASN A 9 9.78 6.09 4.38
CA ASN A 9 10.22 7.41 3.92
C ASN A 9 9.74 7.64 2.48
N PRO A 10 8.68 8.43 2.25
CA PRO A 10 8.14 8.68 0.91
C PRO A 10 9.14 9.38 -0.04
N LEU A 11 10.25 9.92 0.49
CA LEU A 11 11.34 10.51 -0.29
C LEU A 11 12.35 9.48 -0.83
N ILE A 12 12.43 8.27 -0.24
CA ILE A 12 13.49 7.28 -0.55
C ILE A 12 13.08 6.30 -1.67
N GLY A 13 11.79 6.27 -2.07
CA GLY A 13 11.29 5.31 -3.05
C GLY A 13 10.48 5.89 -4.20
N SER A 14 10.39 7.22 -4.34
CA SER A 14 9.62 7.86 -5.42
C SER A 14 10.50 8.05 -6.67
N ASN A 15 10.54 7.04 -7.53
CA ASN A 15 10.99 7.24 -8.91
C ASN A 15 9.89 8.01 -9.66
N PHE A 16 9.97 9.34 -9.68
CA PHE A 16 9.13 10.22 -10.50
C PHE A 16 9.53 10.08 -11.97
N ARG A 17 9.23 8.95 -12.62
CA ARG A 17 9.63 8.73 -14.01
C ARG A 17 8.62 9.18 -15.05
N VAL A 18 7.41 9.56 -14.65
CA VAL A 18 6.44 10.27 -15.50
C VAL A 18 5.60 11.11 -14.56
N VAL A 19 5.26 12.34 -14.92
CA VAL A 19 4.46 13.30 -14.09
C VAL A 19 3.10 12.73 -13.64
N ASN A 20 2.71 11.56 -14.14
CA ASN A 20 1.38 10.96 -14.02
C ASN A 20 1.36 9.64 -13.22
N ILE A 21 2.53 9.10 -12.81
CA ILE A 21 2.61 7.85 -12.04
C ILE A 21 3.54 8.02 -10.83
N HIS A 22 3.01 7.78 -9.64
CA HIS A 22 3.77 7.71 -8.41
C HIS A 22 3.86 6.25 -7.96
N THR A 23 5.08 5.72 -7.89
CA THR A 23 5.33 4.36 -7.38
C THR A 23 6.06 4.44 -6.05
N PHE A 24 5.61 3.67 -5.07
CA PHE A 24 6.21 3.55 -3.74
C PHE A 24 6.69 2.12 -3.53
N TYR A 25 8.00 1.94 -3.51
CA TYR A 25 8.63 0.68 -3.16
C TYR A 25 8.62 0.44 -1.63
N PRO A 26 8.92 -0.77 -1.15
CA PRO A 26 8.74 -1.14 0.25
C PRO A 26 9.39 -0.20 1.27
N GLY A 27 10.55 0.38 0.96
CA GLY A 27 11.23 1.35 1.85
C GLY A 27 10.46 2.66 2.07
N ALA A 28 9.51 2.99 1.20
CA ALA A 28 8.65 4.16 1.33
C ALA A 28 7.35 3.89 2.12
N LEU A 29 7.08 2.63 2.46
CA LEU A 29 5.84 2.21 3.13
C LEU A 29 6.04 2.07 4.64
N ASN A 30 5.01 2.40 5.42
CA ASN A 30 4.91 2.00 6.80
C ASN A 30 4.47 0.53 6.85
N VAL A 31 5.11 -0.27 7.67
CA VAL A 31 4.84 -1.72 7.77
C VAL A 31 4.83 -2.12 9.24
N ILE A 32 3.68 -2.51 9.76
CA ILE A 32 3.60 -3.08 11.09
C ILE A 32 4.22 -4.46 11.12
N TRP A 33 4.94 -4.78 12.21
CA TRP A 33 5.85 -5.91 12.33
C TRP A 33 7.04 -5.86 11.37
N GLY A 34 7.25 -4.74 10.66
CA GLY A 34 8.37 -4.55 9.74
C GLY A 34 9.53 -3.78 10.35
N GLY A 35 10.54 -3.52 9.51
CA GLY A 35 11.69 -2.68 9.82
C GLY A 35 12.89 -3.46 10.35
N SER A 36 14.05 -2.81 10.36
CA SER A 36 15.34 -3.46 10.64
C SER A 36 15.43 -4.10 12.04
N SER A 37 14.72 -3.56 13.03
CA SER A 37 14.70 -4.10 14.40
C SER A 37 14.06 -5.49 14.50
N THR A 38 13.28 -5.91 13.51
CA THR A 38 12.67 -7.24 13.47
C THR A 38 13.58 -8.30 12.88
N ASN A 39 14.71 -7.89 12.28
CA ASN A 39 15.68 -8.76 11.62
C ASN A 39 15.03 -9.78 10.67
N GLY A 40 14.02 -9.35 9.91
CA GLY A 40 13.35 -10.21 8.93
C GLY A 40 12.33 -11.21 9.51
N ARG A 41 12.05 -11.17 10.82
CA ARG A 41 11.22 -12.17 11.52
C ARG A 41 9.79 -12.28 10.98
N TYR A 42 9.17 -11.15 10.64
CA TYR A 42 7.76 -11.10 10.21
C TYR A 42 7.62 -10.67 8.76
N TRP A 43 8.48 -9.75 8.31
CA TRP A 43 8.59 -9.32 6.93
C TRP A 43 10.05 -9.35 6.53
N LYS A 44 10.34 -9.90 5.36
CA LYS A 44 11.69 -9.88 4.78
C LYS A 44 11.69 -9.13 3.46
N LYS A 45 12.77 -8.40 3.23
CA LYS A 45 13.07 -7.80 1.93
C LYS A 45 13.73 -8.86 1.06
N VAL A 46 13.21 -9.06 -0.14
CA VAL A 46 13.70 -10.07 -1.09
C VAL A 46 13.96 -9.37 -2.41
N LYS A 47 14.97 -9.83 -3.15
CA LYS A 47 15.18 -9.38 -4.53
C LYS A 47 14.34 -10.21 -5.47
N GLU A 48 13.60 -9.54 -6.34
CA GLU A 48 12.88 -10.15 -7.44
C GLU A 48 13.26 -9.45 -8.73
N GLY A 49 14.12 -10.09 -9.52
CA GLY A 49 14.83 -9.41 -10.61
C GLY A 49 15.73 -8.31 -10.07
N SER A 50 15.57 -7.07 -10.57
CA SER A 50 16.28 -5.89 -10.10
C SER A 50 15.67 -5.23 -8.86
N ASP A 51 14.43 -5.57 -8.53
CA ASP A 51 13.62 -4.80 -7.60
C ASP A 51 13.62 -5.44 -6.20
N GLU A 52 13.54 -4.61 -5.17
CA GLU A 52 13.36 -5.05 -3.78
C GLU A 52 11.86 -5.12 -3.47
N VAL A 53 11.38 -6.31 -3.10
CA VAL A 53 10.00 -6.57 -2.71
C VAL A 53 9.91 -6.93 -1.23
N LEU A 54 8.72 -6.79 -0.64
CA LEU A 54 8.47 -7.14 0.75
C LEU A 54 7.66 -8.43 0.82
N GLN A 55 8.22 -9.49 1.43
CA GLN A 55 7.55 -10.76 1.63
C GLN A 55 7.13 -10.94 3.09
N LEU A 56 5.87 -11.26 3.32
CA LEU A 56 5.34 -11.65 4.62
C LEU A 56 5.81 -13.07 4.98
N VAL A 57 6.48 -13.18 6.11
CA VAL A 57 6.93 -14.46 6.70
C VAL A 57 5.80 -15.09 7.51
N GLY A 58 5.15 -14.33 8.39
CA GLY A 58 4.16 -14.88 9.32
C GLY A 58 3.64 -13.86 10.33
N VAL A 59 2.38 -13.46 10.26
CA VAL A 59 1.71 -12.62 11.29
C VAL A 59 0.23 -12.98 11.40
N TYR A 60 -0.37 -12.79 12.57
CA TYR A 60 -1.83 -12.93 12.72
C TYR A 60 -2.55 -11.74 12.07
N TRP A 61 -2.07 -10.53 12.31
CA TRP A 61 -2.63 -9.30 11.76
C TRP A 61 -1.55 -8.41 11.13
N LEU A 62 -1.96 -7.58 10.18
CA LEU A 62 -1.04 -6.72 9.43
C LEU A 62 -1.65 -5.35 9.12
N GLU A 63 -0.78 -4.36 8.96
CA GLU A 63 -1.07 -3.11 8.27
C GLU A 63 0.17 -2.68 7.48
N VAL A 64 -0.06 -2.34 6.21
CA VAL A 64 0.89 -1.64 5.35
C VAL A 64 0.24 -0.34 4.90
N SER A 65 0.85 0.79 5.22
CA SER A 65 0.24 2.10 5.03
C SER A 65 1.22 3.16 4.53
N GLY A 66 0.69 4.29 4.06
CA GLY A 66 1.49 5.40 3.57
C GLY A 66 0.72 6.72 3.63
N LYS A 67 1.49 7.80 3.54
CA LYS A 67 0.98 9.18 3.56
C LYS A 67 1.75 10.05 2.58
N LEU A 68 1.03 10.87 1.83
CA LEU A 68 1.57 11.82 0.86
C LEU A 68 0.86 13.15 0.90
N LEU A 69 1.60 14.24 0.76
CA LEU A 69 1.01 15.57 0.58
C LEU A 69 0.37 15.67 -0.81
N LEU A 70 -0.83 16.26 -0.88
CA LEU A 70 -1.55 16.44 -2.13
C LEU A 70 -0.89 17.45 -3.06
N SER A 71 -0.01 18.32 -2.54
CA SER A 71 0.83 19.23 -3.34
C SER A 71 1.78 18.51 -4.30
N ARG A 72 1.96 17.19 -4.17
CA ARG A 72 2.75 16.36 -5.09
C ARG A 72 1.97 15.89 -6.32
N PHE A 73 0.66 16.13 -6.35
CA PHE A 73 -0.21 15.70 -7.43
C PHE A 73 -0.73 16.91 -8.21
N LYS A 74 -1.10 16.68 -9.48
CA LYS A 74 -1.75 17.70 -10.31
C LYS A 74 -3.11 18.10 -9.71
N PRO A 75 -3.35 19.39 -9.43
CA PRO A 75 -4.64 19.87 -8.91
C PRO A 75 -5.79 19.54 -9.87
N GLY A 76 -6.95 19.17 -9.32
CA GLY A 76 -8.15 18.82 -10.08
C GLY A 76 -8.12 17.48 -10.82
N ALA A 77 -6.99 16.78 -10.86
CA ALA A 77 -6.88 15.49 -11.54
C ALA A 77 -7.38 14.33 -10.65
N THR A 78 -7.92 13.29 -11.30
CA THR A 78 -8.32 12.04 -10.64
C THR A 78 -7.22 11.00 -10.76
N TYR A 79 -6.99 10.26 -9.69
CA TYR A 79 -5.99 9.21 -9.62
C TYR A 79 -6.58 7.90 -9.13
N ARG A 80 -6.00 6.80 -9.58
CA ARG A 80 -6.25 5.43 -9.14
C ARG A 80 -5.11 4.96 -8.25
N LEU A 81 -5.44 4.28 -7.15
CA LEU A 81 -4.48 3.68 -6.22
C LEU A 81 -4.61 2.16 -6.22
N TYR A 82 -3.46 1.49 -6.33
CA TYR A 82 -3.31 0.04 -6.26
C TYR A 82 -2.09 -0.36 -5.44
N PHE A 83 -2.15 -1.53 -4.82
CA PHE A 83 -1.00 -2.29 -4.38
C PHE A 83 -0.68 -3.34 -5.45
N ARG A 84 0.56 -3.38 -5.93
CA ARG A 84 1.05 -4.47 -6.78
C ARG A 84 1.55 -5.60 -5.88
N ILE A 85 0.78 -6.67 -5.82
CA ILE A 85 1.00 -7.81 -4.92
C ILE A 85 1.02 -9.13 -5.66
N LYS A 86 1.57 -10.17 -5.03
CA LYS A 86 1.39 -11.57 -5.43
C LYS A 86 1.28 -12.44 -4.19
N MET A 87 0.68 -13.61 -4.34
CA MET A 87 0.70 -14.67 -3.33
C MET A 87 1.65 -15.76 -3.82
N ILE A 88 2.65 -16.14 -3.01
CA ILE A 88 3.50 -17.29 -3.35
C ILE A 88 2.69 -18.60 -3.27
N PRO A 89 3.09 -19.68 -3.97
CA PRO A 89 2.37 -20.95 -3.93
C PRO A 89 2.14 -21.51 -2.51
N GLU A 90 3.07 -21.26 -1.60
CA GLU A 90 3.04 -21.72 -0.20
C GLU A 90 2.26 -20.75 0.73
N ALA A 91 1.62 -19.70 0.20
CA ALA A 91 0.87 -18.75 1.01
C ALA A 91 -0.29 -19.41 1.77
N SER A 92 -0.46 -19.03 3.04
CA SER A 92 -1.43 -19.63 3.96
C SER A 92 -2.14 -18.59 4.82
N GLY A 93 -3.32 -18.93 5.35
CA GLY A 93 -4.03 -18.12 6.35
C GLY A 93 -4.90 -16.99 5.79
N TRP A 94 -5.31 -17.06 4.53
CA TRP A 94 -6.05 -16.01 3.82
C TRP A 94 -7.48 -16.40 3.45
N ASP A 95 -7.99 -17.51 4.01
CA ASP A 95 -9.23 -18.15 3.55
C ASP A 95 -10.50 -17.61 4.21
N ASN A 96 -10.38 -17.20 5.48
CA ASN A 96 -11.54 -16.87 6.31
C ASN A 96 -11.86 -15.37 6.35
N TYR A 97 -10.87 -14.52 6.07
CA TYR A 97 -10.97 -13.08 6.26
C TYR A 97 -10.59 -12.32 5.00
N ASP A 98 -11.29 -11.22 4.77
CA ASP A 98 -10.97 -10.29 3.70
C ASP A 98 -9.94 -9.26 4.15
N VAL A 99 -9.09 -8.82 3.22
CA VAL A 99 -8.15 -7.73 3.44
C VAL A 99 -8.79 -6.41 3.03
N ILE A 100 -8.72 -5.42 3.91
CA ILE A 100 -9.28 -4.09 3.67
C ILE A 100 -8.23 -3.18 3.05
N PHE A 101 -8.57 -2.63 1.89
CA PHE A 101 -7.85 -1.56 1.23
C PHE A 101 -8.57 -0.24 1.52
N ASN A 102 -7.88 0.73 2.09
CA ASN A 102 -8.41 2.01 2.52
C ASN A 102 -7.66 3.16 1.83
N LEU A 103 -8.41 4.19 1.46
CA LEU A 103 -7.91 5.48 1.02
C LEU A 103 -8.68 6.60 1.72
N ARG A 104 -7.97 7.67 2.11
CA ARG A 104 -8.58 8.87 2.69
C ARG A 104 -7.79 10.13 2.31
N LEU A 105 -8.51 11.21 2.00
CA LEU A 105 -7.94 12.55 1.92
C LEU A 105 -8.21 13.33 3.22
N THR A 106 -7.31 14.25 3.60
CA THR A 106 -7.55 15.16 4.74
C THR A 106 -8.92 15.81 4.65
N GLY A 107 -9.70 15.73 5.73
CA GLY A 107 -11.05 16.31 5.80
C GLY A 107 -12.14 15.52 5.07
N GLN A 108 -11.81 14.43 4.36
CA GLN A 108 -12.78 13.58 3.68
C GLN A 108 -13.01 12.26 4.42
N ARG A 109 -14.13 11.61 4.10
CA ARG A 109 -14.44 10.23 4.55
C ARG A 109 -13.52 9.23 3.84
N SER A 110 -13.21 8.11 4.50
CA SER A 110 -12.48 7.02 3.86
C SER A 110 -13.31 6.34 2.79
N LYS A 111 -12.62 5.87 1.75
CA LYS A 111 -13.12 4.90 0.78
C LYS A 111 -12.43 3.57 1.06
N GLN A 112 -13.19 2.48 1.08
CA GLN A 112 -12.68 1.15 1.40
C GLN A 112 -13.14 0.10 0.39
N LYS A 113 -12.32 -0.94 0.21
CA LYS A 113 -12.66 -2.15 -0.51
C LYS A 113 -12.19 -3.36 0.29
N SER A 114 -13.05 -4.38 0.35
CA SER A 114 -12.79 -5.68 0.99
C SER A 114 -12.43 -6.69 -0.10
N ILE A 115 -11.29 -7.35 0.01
CA ILE A 115 -10.78 -8.26 -1.02
C ILE A 115 -10.33 -9.59 -0.41
N LYS A 116 -10.81 -10.69 -1.00
CA LYS A 116 -10.34 -12.05 -0.70
C LYS A 116 -9.02 -12.35 -1.39
N LEU A 117 -7.90 -12.26 -0.65
CA LEU A 117 -6.57 -12.47 -1.23
C LEU A 117 -6.28 -13.93 -1.59
N ASN A 118 -6.98 -14.91 -1.02
CA ASN A 118 -6.82 -16.30 -1.39
C ASN A 118 -7.18 -16.62 -2.85
N THR A 119 -7.81 -15.69 -3.57
CA THR A 119 -8.11 -15.81 -5.00
C THR A 119 -6.90 -15.58 -5.91
N PHE A 120 -5.77 -15.09 -5.38
CA PHE A 120 -4.56 -14.73 -6.15
C PHE A 120 -3.39 -15.72 -5.98
N ARG A 121 -3.67 -17.01 -5.72
CA ARG A 121 -2.67 -18.06 -5.36
C ARG A 121 -1.93 -18.70 -6.54
N ASP A 122 -1.95 -18.09 -7.71
CA ASP A 122 -1.30 -18.61 -8.93
C ASP A 122 0.13 -18.06 -9.14
N GLY A 123 0.68 -17.36 -8.15
CA GLY A 123 2.02 -16.76 -8.20
C GLY A 123 2.14 -15.54 -9.10
N GLN A 124 1.05 -15.08 -9.71
CA GLN A 124 1.05 -13.93 -10.61
C GLN A 124 0.98 -12.60 -9.85
N TRP A 125 1.45 -11.54 -10.52
CA TRP A 125 1.35 -10.18 -10.01
C TRP A 125 -0.02 -9.56 -10.33
N TYR A 126 -0.66 -8.99 -9.31
CA TYR A 126 -1.95 -8.33 -9.38
C TYR A 126 -1.88 -6.90 -8.88
N ASN A 127 -2.66 -6.02 -9.50
CA ASN A 127 -2.96 -4.69 -8.96
C ASN A 127 -4.27 -4.77 -8.17
N VAL A 128 -4.19 -4.54 -6.85
CA VAL A 128 -5.30 -4.73 -5.91
C VAL A 128 -5.54 -3.44 -5.10
N PRO A 129 -6.79 -3.01 -4.88
CA PRO A 129 -8.02 -3.64 -5.34
C PRO A 129 -8.26 -3.41 -6.84
N ASN A 130 -8.94 -4.36 -7.48
CA ASN A 130 -9.50 -4.21 -8.82
C ASN A 130 -11.02 -4.41 -8.75
N PRO A 131 -11.87 -3.41 -9.06
CA PRO A 131 -11.51 -2.06 -9.52
C PRO A 131 -10.73 -1.25 -8.48
N ALA A 132 -9.97 -0.25 -8.93
CA ALA A 132 -9.10 0.60 -8.10
C ALA A 132 -9.85 1.40 -7.02
N LEU A 133 -9.12 1.90 -6.02
CA LEU A 133 -9.58 3.04 -5.23
C LEU A 133 -9.27 4.33 -6.00
N GLU A 134 -10.24 5.23 -6.10
CA GLU A 134 -10.08 6.50 -6.83
C GLU A 134 -10.24 7.72 -5.93
N PHE A 135 -9.47 8.76 -6.20
CA PHE A 135 -9.58 10.05 -5.53
C PHE A 135 -9.30 11.19 -6.50
N THR A 136 -9.95 12.33 -6.26
CA THR A 136 -9.72 13.56 -7.03
C THR A 136 -9.00 14.55 -6.15
N VAL A 137 -7.90 15.09 -6.66
CA VAL A 137 -7.13 16.13 -5.99
C VAL A 137 -7.95 17.42 -6.01
N PRO A 138 -8.07 18.15 -4.88
CA PRO A 138 -8.73 19.46 -4.86
C PRO A 138 -8.13 20.43 -5.89
N ASP A 139 -8.89 21.46 -6.23
CA ASP A 139 -8.38 22.53 -7.10
C ASP A 139 -7.19 23.27 -6.46
N LYS A 140 -6.47 24.01 -7.31
CA LYS A 140 -5.26 24.73 -6.88
C LYS A 140 -5.54 25.73 -5.76
N LYS A 141 -6.68 26.44 -5.82
CA LYS A 141 -7.07 27.44 -4.82
C LYS A 141 -7.22 26.79 -3.43
N THR A 142 -7.84 25.62 -3.38
CA THR A 142 -8.04 24.85 -2.15
C THR A 142 -6.69 24.36 -1.61
N LEU A 143 -5.83 23.78 -2.46
CA LEU A 143 -4.50 23.32 -2.05
C LEU A 143 -3.60 24.46 -1.53
N ASP A 144 -3.63 25.62 -2.17
CA ASP A 144 -2.85 26.80 -1.76
C ASP A 144 -3.30 27.32 -0.39
N SER A 145 -4.61 27.25 -0.09
CA SER A 145 -5.16 27.63 1.22
C SER A 145 -4.98 26.58 2.33
N GLN A 146 -4.76 25.30 1.97
CA GLN A 146 -4.60 24.19 2.90
C GLN A 146 -3.37 23.35 2.55
N SER A 147 -2.18 23.91 2.80
CA SER A 147 -0.90 23.32 2.40
C SER A 147 -0.58 21.95 3.04
N ASN A 148 -1.31 21.53 4.07
CA ASN A 148 -1.13 20.27 4.79
C ASN A 148 -2.12 19.16 4.37
N MET A 149 -2.90 19.36 3.30
CA MET A 149 -3.75 18.30 2.77
C MET A 149 -2.93 17.11 2.31
N ALA A 150 -3.36 15.91 2.70
CA ALA A 150 -2.65 14.68 2.46
C ALA A 150 -3.61 13.57 2.01
N LEU A 151 -3.07 12.69 1.17
CA LEU A 151 -3.56 11.35 0.94
C LEU A 151 -2.96 10.43 2.00
N THR A 152 -3.81 9.62 2.64
CA THR A 152 -3.41 8.45 3.42
C THR A 152 -4.03 7.20 2.80
N PHE A 153 -3.26 6.12 2.74
CA PHE A 153 -3.76 4.83 2.26
C PHE A 153 -3.25 3.71 3.16
N ALA A 154 -3.98 2.61 3.19
CA ALA A 154 -3.59 1.42 3.94
C ALA A 154 -4.15 0.14 3.30
N MET A 155 -3.45 -0.96 3.52
CA MET A 155 -3.92 -2.33 3.34
C MET A 155 -3.76 -3.04 4.68
N TYR A 156 -4.85 -3.55 5.25
CA TYR A 156 -4.82 -4.15 6.59
C TYR A 156 -5.84 -5.27 6.79
N GLU A 157 -5.51 -6.12 7.75
CA GLU A 157 -6.41 -7.10 8.35
C GLU A 157 -6.03 -7.20 9.84
N ILE A 158 -6.94 -6.82 10.74
CA ILE A 158 -6.63 -6.59 12.18
C ILE A 158 -7.29 -7.63 13.09
N GLU A 159 -8.61 -7.80 12.98
CA GLU A 159 -9.40 -8.69 13.83
C GLU A 159 -9.54 -10.06 13.19
N CYS A 160 -8.50 -10.89 13.33
CA CYS A 160 -8.42 -12.19 12.67
C CYS A 160 -7.63 -13.20 13.50
N GLU A 161 -7.93 -14.48 13.28
CA GLU A 161 -7.41 -15.58 14.10
C GLU A 161 -6.40 -16.47 13.35
N ASP A 162 -6.27 -16.29 12.04
CA ASP A 162 -5.38 -17.10 11.20
C ASP A 162 -3.99 -16.48 11.04
N LEU A 163 -2.96 -17.32 11.20
CA LEU A 163 -1.59 -16.96 10.87
C LEU A 163 -1.40 -16.85 9.35
N LYS A 164 -1.05 -15.66 8.88
CA LYS A 164 -0.86 -15.34 7.47
C LYS A 164 0.59 -15.36 7.05
N SER A 165 0.85 -15.96 5.90
CA SER A 165 2.18 -15.97 5.28
C SER A 165 2.09 -15.82 3.76
N GLY A 166 3.22 -15.50 3.13
CA GLY A 166 3.38 -15.66 1.69
C GLY A 166 2.82 -14.54 0.80
N LEU A 167 2.24 -13.49 1.39
CA LEU A 167 1.97 -12.25 0.66
C LEU A 167 3.28 -11.56 0.28
N VAL A 168 3.40 -11.13 -0.97
CA VAL A 168 4.52 -10.31 -1.45
C VAL A 168 3.99 -9.00 -2.00
N ILE A 169 4.59 -7.89 -1.60
CA ILE A 169 4.27 -6.53 -2.03
C ILE A 169 5.46 -5.99 -2.81
N GLU A 170 5.26 -5.68 -4.08
CA GLU A 170 6.27 -4.99 -4.89
C GLU A 170 6.19 -3.48 -4.64
N SER A 171 5.00 -2.90 -4.81
CA SER A 171 4.86 -1.45 -4.76
C SER A 171 3.43 -1.01 -4.50
N VAL A 172 3.25 0.25 -4.12
CA VAL A 172 1.98 0.98 -4.25
C VAL A 172 2.09 1.91 -5.45
N ARG A 173 1.09 1.88 -6.33
CA ARG A 173 1.02 2.68 -7.55
C ARG A 173 -0.15 3.63 -7.48
N ILE A 174 0.12 4.89 -7.81
CA ILE A 174 -0.88 5.94 -7.94
C ILE A 174 -0.77 6.54 -9.34
N GLU A 175 -1.82 6.39 -10.13
CA GLU A 175 -1.81 6.68 -11.57
C GLU A 175 -2.91 7.68 -11.93
N GLU A 176 -2.59 8.74 -12.66
CA GLU A 176 -3.58 9.71 -13.15
C GLU A 176 -4.53 9.03 -14.15
N VAL A 177 -5.83 9.21 -13.97
CA VAL A 177 -6.84 8.79 -14.93
C VAL A 177 -6.77 9.73 -16.13
N LYS A 178 -6.32 9.22 -17.28
CA LYS A 178 -6.37 9.96 -18.53
C LYS A 178 -7.82 10.03 -19.00
N ASN A 179 -8.33 11.26 -19.17
CA ASN A 179 -9.55 11.53 -19.91
C ASN A 179 -9.29 11.45 -21.42
#